data_AF-T5K638-F1
#
_entry.id   AF-T5K638-F1
#
_cell.length_a   1.000
_cell.length_b   1.000
_cell.length_c   1.000
_cell.angle_alpha   90.00
_cell.angle_beta   90.00
_cell.angle_gamma   90.00
#
_symmetry.space_group_name_H-M   'P 1'
#
loop_
_entity.id
_entity.type
_entity.pdbx_description
1 polymer ?
#
loop_
_entity_poly.entity_id
_entity_poly.type
_entity_poly.pdbx_seq_one_letter_code
_entity_poly.pdbx_strand_id
1 'polypeptide(L)'
;MTNDDETAPTLPGLEYVPENQAGVSPMRAAVIATIQALEADALLEPRHVAMCQLALELADAVTAGRRSGRASAAAMAAGQLRDTLLALPAPIAGDIAQRFADFVDSLRDDE
;
A
#
# COMPACT_ATOMS: atom_id res chain seq x y z
N MET A 1 5.94 3.53 -38.44
CA MET A 1 5.23 3.92 -37.21
C MET A 1 5.83 3.10 -36.09
N THR A 2 6.88 3.61 -35.47
CA THR A 2 7.50 3.04 -34.28
C THR A 2 6.58 3.36 -33.11
N ASN A 3 5.93 2.35 -32.55
CA ASN A 3 5.30 2.46 -31.24
C ASN A 3 6.43 2.43 -30.22
N ASP A 4 7.00 3.60 -29.94
CA ASP A 4 7.73 3.84 -28.70
C ASP A 4 6.68 3.81 -27.58
N ASP A 5 6.31 2.60 -27.14
CA ASP A 5 5.49 2.42 -25.94
C ASP A 5 6.31 2.94 -24.77
N GLU A 6 6.02 4.18 -24.38
CA GLU A 6 6.35 4.76 -23.08
C GLU A 6 5.86 3.80 -22.00
N THR A 7 6.73 2.89 -21.55
CA THR A 7 6.49 2.12 -20.32
C THR A 7 6.40 3.12 -19.18
N ALA A 8 5.17 3.50 -18.83
CA ALA A 8 4.87 4.28 -17.64
C ALA A 8 5.59 3.64 -16.45
N PRO A 9 6.24 4.44 -15.57
CA PRO A 9 6.94 3.88 -14.42
C PRO A 9 5.94 3.08 -13.57
N THR A 10 6.21 1.78 -13.40
CA THR A 10 5.44 0.93 -12.49
C THR A 10 5.66 1.42 -11.06
N LEU A 11 4.61 1.44 -10.24
CA LEU A 11 4.76 1.72 -8.81
C LEU A 11 5.71 0.68 -8.19
N PRO A 12 6.57 1.07 -7.23
CA PRO A 12 7.42 0.13 -6.51
C PRO A 12 6.61 -1.04 -5.94
N GLY A 13 7.05 -2.27 -6.17
CA GLY A 13 6.36 -3.49 -5.74
C GLY A 13 5.29 -4.01 -6.71
N LEU A 14 5.02 -3.30 -7.81
CA LEU A 14 4.22 -3.79 -8.94
C LEU A 14 5.08 -4.23 -10.13
N GLU A 15 6.40 -4.32 -9.97
CA GLU A 15 7.26 -4.88 -11.00
C GLU A 15 6.83 -6.32 -11.29
N TYR A 16 6.77 -6.68 -12.57
CA TYR A 16 6.54 -8.06 -12.96
C TYR A 16 7.73 -8.89 -12.50
N VAL A 17 7.59 -9.58 -11.38
CA VAL A 17 8.55 -10.59 -10.92
C VAL A 17 8.06 -11.95 -11.44
N PRO A 18 8.81 -12.63 -12.34
CA PRO A 18 8.46 -13.98 -12.76
C PRO A 18 8.33 -14.86 -11.52
N GLU A 19 7.25 -15.65 -11.40
CA GLU A 19 6.90 -16.41 -10.17
C GLU A 19 8.02 -17.34 -9.63
N ASN A 20 9.04 -17.60 -10.45
CA ASN A 20 10.20 -18.46 -10.15
C ASN A 20 11.47 -17.69 -9.75
N GLN A 21 11.48 -16.35 -9.73
CA GLN A 21 12.63 -15.56 -9.30
C GLN A 21 12.38 -14.93 -7.92
N ALA A 22 13.25 -15.31 -6.99
CA ALA A 22 13.56 -14.65 -5.72
C ALA A 22 12.44 -14.57 -4.66
N GLY A 23 12.36 -15.59 -3.81
CA GLY A 23 12.18 -15.54 -2.34
C GLY A 23 10.98 -14.84 -1.69
N VAL A 24 10.40 -13.82 -2.32
CA VAL A 24 9.37 -12.91 -1.80
C VAL A 24 8.23 -12.91 -2.80
N SER A 25 7.00 -13.15 -2.33
CA SER A 25 5.83 -13.12 -3.20
C SER A 25 5.56 -11.71 -3.74
N PRO A 26 5.01 -11.55 -4.96
CA PRO A 26 4.64 -10.21 -5.48
C PRO A 26 3.73 -9.44 -4.54
N MET A 27 2.80 -10.13 -3.86
CA MET A 27 1.94 -9.51 -2.85
C MET A 27 2.74 -8.99 -1.65
N ARG A 28 3.71 -9.77 -1.15
CA ARG A 28 4.60 -9.34 -0.07
C ARG A 28 5.45 -8.15 -0.49
N ALA A 29 5.96 -8.12 -1.73
CA ALA A 29 6.70 -6.99 -2.27
C ALA A 29 5.85 -5.71 -2.30
N ALA A 30 4.59 -5.79 -2.76
CA ALA A 30 3.66 -4.65 -2.74
C ALA A 30 3.35 -4.16 -1.32
N VAL A 31 3.17 -5.05 -0.36
CA VAL A 31 2.97 -4.68 1.05
C VAL A 31 4.21 -4.00 1.63
N ILE A 32 5.41 -4.49 1.32
CA ILE A 32 6.67 -3.84 1.73
C ILE A 32 6.75 -2.43 1.16
N ALA A 33 6.49 -2.25 -0.15
CA ALA A 33 6.51 -0.94 -0.78
C ALA A 33 5.48 0.02 -0.15
N THR A 34 4.29 -0.48 0.21
CA THR A 34 3.27 0.30 0.92
C THR A 34 3.76 0.75 2.30
N ILE A 35 4.36 -0.15 3.09
CA ILE A 35 4.92 0.18 4.41
C ILE A 35 6.05 1.21 4.27
N GLN A 36 6.93 1.04 3.29
CA GLN A 36 8.02 1.98 3.01
C GLN A 36 7.51 3.37 2.63
N ALA A 37 6.43 3.46 1.84
CA ALA A 37 5.82 4.74 1.51
C ALA A 37 5.26 5.44 2.78
N LEU A 38 4.56 4.69 3.64
CA LEU A 38 4.05 5.22 4.91
C LEU A 38 5.18 5.65 5.87
N GLU A 39 6.31 4.93 5.85
CA GLU A 39 7.50 5.30 6.62
C GLU A 39 8.15 6.59 6.06
N ALA A 40 8.28 6.70 4.74
CA ALA A 40 8.80 7.89 4.07
C ALA A 40 7.96 9.15 4.34
N ASP A 41 6.64 8.97 4.47
CA ASP A 41 5.70 10.02 4.85
C ASP A 41 5.64 10.27 6.38
N ALA A 42 6.48 9.59 7.17
CA ALA A 42 6.54 9.67 8.63
C ALA A 42 5.19 9.37 9.34
N LEU A 43 4.35 8.54 8.73
CA LEU A 43 3.05 8.15 9.27
C LEU A 43 3.12 6.97 10.24
N LEU A 44 4.19 6.18 10.16
CA LEU A 44 4.37 5.01 11.02
C LEU A 44 4.94 5.39 12.38
N GLU A 45 4.34 4.84 13.42
CA GLU A 45 4.79 4.93 14.81
C GLU A 45 5.11 3.52 15.33
N PRO A 46 5.87 3.39 16.44
CA PRO A 46 6.18 2.08 17.01
C PRO A 46 4.95 1.20 17.30
N ARG A 47 3.80 1.81 17.60
CA ARG A 47 2.53 1.08 17.80
C ARG A 47 1.99 0.38 16.55
N HIS A 48 2.41 0.79 15.34
CA HIS A 48 1.96 0.21 14.08
C HIS A 48 2.76 -1.03 13.65
N VAL A 49 3.88 -1.34 14.32
CA VAL A 49 4.77 -2.48 13.95
C VAL A 49 4.02 -3.81 13.91
N ALA A 50 3.15 -4.07 14.89
CA ALA A 50 2.38 -5.30 14.94
C ALA A 50 1.44 -5.46 13.72
N MET A 51 0.86 -4.35 13.25
CA MET A 51 0.00 -4.35 12.07
C MET A 51 0.80 -4.50 10.77
N CYS A 52 1.96 -3.84 10.67
CA CYS A 52 2.85 -4.03 9.52
C CYS A 52 3.31 -5.48 9.40
N GLN A 53 3.69 -6.11 10.52
CA GLN A 53 4.04 -7.53 10.53
C GLN A 53 2.84 -8.41 10.13
N LEU A 54 1.66 -8.14 10.68
CA LEU A 54 0.44 -8.87 10.33
C LEU A 54 0.13 -8.78 8.83
N ALA A 55 0.27 -7.60 8.23
CA ALA A 55 0.08 -7.42 6.79
C ALA A 55 1.06 -8.27 5.96
N LEU A 56 2.33 -8.36 6.39
CA LEU A 56 3.34 -9.20 5.74
C LEU A 56 3.02 -10.69 5.85
N GLU A 57 2.61 -11.16 7.04
CA GLU A 57 2.20 -12.56 7.24
C GLU A 57 0.95 -12.92 6.42
N LEU A 58 -0.03 -12.02 6.33
CA LEU A 58 -1.23 -12.22 5.54
C LEU A 58 -0.93 -12.24 4.03
N ALA A 59 0.00 -11.42 3.54
CA ALA A 59 0.46 -11.47 2.16
C ALA A 59 1.07 -12.83 1.79
N ASP A 60 1.85 -13.42 2.70
CA ASP A 60 2.40 -14.76 2.52
C ASP A 60 1.32 -15.83 2.59
N ALA A 61 0.36 -15.71 3.52
CA ALA A 61 -0.77 -16.62 3.62
C ALA A 61 -1.65 -16.63 2.36
N VAL A 62 -1.90 -15.46 1.74
CA VAL A 62 -2.61 -15.34 0.45
C VAL A 62 -1.86 -16.12 -0.64
N THR A 63 -0.55 -15.93 -0.74
CA THR A 63 0.27 -16.59 -1.75
C THR A 63 0.33 -18.10 -1.53
N ALA A 64 0.53 -18.54 -0.28
CA ALA A 64 0.56 -19.95 0.09
C ALA A 64 -0.82 -20.63 -0.15
N GLY A 65 -1.91 -19.93 0.15
CA GLY A 65 -3.27 -20.40 -0.12
C GLY A 65 -3.53 -20.61 -1.62
N ARG A 66 -3.09 -19.67 -2.46
CA ARG A 66 -3.15 -19.81 -3.93
C ARG A 66 -2.33 -21.00 -4.43
N ARG A 67 -1.08 -21.13 -3.98
CA ARG A 67 -0.17 -22.22 -4.38
C ARG A 67 -0.67 -23.61 -3.96
N SER A 68 -1.38 -23.70 -2.84
CA SER A 68 -1.92 -24.96 -2.31
C SER A 68 -3.33 -25.30 -2.81
N GLY A 69 -3.92 -24.50 -3.70
CA GLY A 69 -5.28 -24.71 -4.21
C GLY A 69 -6.38 -24.47 -3.17
N ARG A 70 -6.06 -23.84 -2.02
CA ARG A 70 -6.99 -23.55 -0.94
C ARG A 70 -7.65 -22.20 -1.15
N ALA A 71 -8.53 -22.12 -2.14
CA ALA A 71 -9.16 -20.86 -2.58
C ALA A 71 -9.88 -20.12 -1.44
N SER A 72 -10.60 -20.82 -0.56
CA SER A 72 -11.30 -20.21 0.57
C SER A 72 -10.37 -19.60 1.61
N ALA A 73 -9.26 -20.29 1.93
CA ALA A 73 -8.25 -19.78 2.86
C ALA A 73 -7.53 -18.55 2.26
N ALA A 74 -7.20 -18.60 0.97
CA ALA A 74 -6.61 -17.46 0.27
C ALA A 74 -7.55 -16.24 0.25
N ALA A 75 -8.85 -16.46 0.02
CA ALA A 75 -9.85 -15.39 0.03
C ALA A 75 -10.03 -14.77 1.42
N MET A 76 -10.08 -15.59 2.48
CA MET A 76 -10.14 -15.09 3.86
C MET A 76 -8.90 -14.29 4.23
N ALA A 77 -7.71 -14.80 3.92
CA ALA A 77 -6.45 -14.08 4.16
C ALA A 77 -6.41 -12.75 3.37
N ALA A 78 -6.91 -12.73 2.14
CA ALA A 78 -6.97 -11.51 1.34
C ALA A 78 -7.94 -10.47 1.93
N GLY A 79 -9.07 -10.91 2.47
CA GLY A 79 -10.01 -10.05 3.20
C GLY A 79 -9.35 -9.42 4.43
N GLN A 80 -8.71 -10.25 5.26
CA GLN A 80 -7.99 -9.78 6.44
C GLN A 80 -6.82 -8.84 6.08
N LEU A 81 -6.11 -9.12 4.99
CA LEU A 81 -5.02 -8.27 4.51
C LEU A 81 -5.56 -6.89 4.14
N ARG A 82 -6.66 -6.83 3.37
CA ARG A 82 -7.32 -5.58 3.00
C ARG A 82 -7.71 -4.79 4.25
N ASP A 83 -8.35 -5.43 5.22
CA ASP A 83 -8.81 -4.76 6.44
C ASP A 83 -7.63 -4.25 7.29
N THR A 84 -6.52 -5.01 7.34
CA THR A 84 -5.28 -4.61 8.01
C THR A 84 -4.66 -3.38 7.36
N LEU A 85 -4.61 -3.34 6.02
CA LEU A 85 -4.08 -2.21 5.26
C LEU A 85 -4.94 -0.95 5.43
N LEU A 86 -6.27 -1.10 5.49
CA LEU A 86 -7.18 0.02 5.71
C LEU A 86 -7.09 0.61 7.13
N ALA A 87 -6.61 -0.18 8.09
CA ALA A 87 -6.41 0.29 9.46
C ALA A 87 -5.06 0.99 9.67
N LEU A 88 -4.14 0.91 8.71
CA LEU A 88 -2.88 1.68 8.76
C LEU A 88 -3.17 3.17 8.59
N PRO A 89 -2.30 4.05 9.14
CA PRO A 89 -2.45 5.49 8.97
C PRO A 89 -2.45 5.86 7.49
N ALA A 90 -3.42 6.67 7.07
CA ALA A 90 -3.50 7.19 5.72
C ALA A 90 -2.85 8.58 5.66
N PRO A 91 -2.12 8.92 4.58
CA PRO A 91 -1.70 10.29 4.36
C PRO A 91 -2.93 11.20 4.36
N ILE A 92 -2.84 12.32 5.07
CA ILE A 92 -3.85 13.36 5.01
C ILE A 92 -3.85 13.87 3.57
N ALA A 93 -4.96 13.70 2.85
CA ALA A 93 -5.09 14.22 1.50
C ALA A 93 -4.73 15.71 1.53
N GLY A 94 -3.72 16.12 0.74
CA GLY A 94 -3.17 17.49 0.74
C GLY A 94 -4.22 18.59 0.51
N ASP A 95 -5.39 18.20 0.00
CA ASP A 95 -6.59 19.02 -0.12
C ASP A 95 -7.06 19.62 1.22
N ILE A 96 -6.86 18.95 2.37
CA ILE A 96 -7.31 19.47 3.67
C ILE A 96 -6.46 20.66 4.12
N ALA A 97 -5.14 20.58 3.96
CA ALA A 97 -4.24 21.68 4.32
C ALA A 97 -4.46 22.89 3.39
N GLN A 98 -4.67 22.64 2.09
CA GLN A 98 -4.97 23.69 1.13
C GLN A 98 -6.33 24.35 1.41
N ARG A 99 -7.39 23.56 1.63
CA ARG A 99 -8.72 24.08 2.00
C ARG A 99 -8.72 24.88 3.30
N PHE A 100 -7.90 24.46 4.27
CA PHE A 100 -7.74 25.22 5.51
C PHE A 100 -7.02 26.56 5.26
N ALA A 101 -5.97 26.57 4.44
CA ALA A 101 -5.29 27.80 4.05
C ALA A 101 -6.23 28.76 3.30
N ASP A 102 -6.96 28.25 2.30
CA ASP A 102 -7.93 29.04 1.52
C ASP A 102 -9.06 29.60 2.42
N PHE A 103 -9.50 28.83 3.42
CA PHE A 103 -10.48 29.29 4.40
C PHE A 103 -9.92 30.41 5.31
N VAL A 104 -8.69 30.26 5.81
CA VAL A 104 -8.05 31.29 6.65
C VAL A 104 -7.85 32.59 5.88
N ASP A 105 -7.49 32.52 4.60
CA ASP A 105 -7.37 33.70 3.74
C ASP A 105 -8.72 34.38 3.50
N SER A 106 -9.81 33.61 3.30
CA SER A 106 -11.16 34.19 3.16
C SER A 106 -11.65 34.96 4.38
N LEU A 107 -11.15 34.63 5.59
CA LEU A 107 -11.50 35.35 6.82
C LEU A 107 -10.71 36.64 7.01
N ARG A 108 -9.60 36.84 6.28
CA ARG A 108 -8.75 38.03 6.35
C ARG A 108 -9.13 39.10 5.33
N ASP A 109 -9.76 38.70 4.24
CA ASP A 109 -10.21 39.61 3.18
C ASP A 109 -11.56 40.31 3.50
N ASP A 110 -12.23 39.92 4.59
CA ASP A 110 -13.52 40.48 5.06
C ASP A 110 -13.36 41.62 6.11
N GLU A 111 -12.13 42.08 6.41
CA GLU A 111 -11.83 43.29 7.23
C GLU A 111 -11.41 44.50 6.38
#